data_AF-A0A960N4D9-F1
#
_entry.id   AF-A0A960N4D9-F1
#
_cell.length_a   1.000
_cell.length_b   1.000
_cell.length_c   1.000
_cell.angle_alpha   90.00
_cell.angle_beta   90.00
_cell.angle_gamma   90.00
#
_symmetry.space_group_name_H-M   'P 1'
#
loop_
_entity.id
_entity.type
_entity.pdbx_description
1 polymer ?
#
loop_
_entity_poly.entity_id
_entity_poly.type
_entity_poly.pdbx_seq_one_letter_code
_entity_poly.pdbx_strand_id
1 'polypeptide(L)'
;MSLYVYTTQQCAKDAAKQNYTKIVQDFAKEVEASQRSDRFEPFPPPHLKKRFERQIRLIASKRQVGEHTVIIFLRVFVRSGPEYKQFKDTKWKNVPGVDKMEEELADGRLLAYIESRQDPPPPPPAAPNEEEDSYLHSALAPAANIYHDSHLCETHLWVERIQQREFSSRLSAFVAPILDTIEAKDEGLSEARCPTDKDFGILFRRIPESNMVILLTPFRGKPPLEEVRAKFGSLVDAGTPFEHEQALQKAKRAYSHDLILNEDAWFDIQKDSEGSMALSLEEVEVLESARDSQGHGFPLFINGRAGSGKSTILQYLFSEYLYHHL
;
A
#
# COMPACT_ATOMS: atom_id res chain seq x y z
N MET A 1 -15.04 0.96 -11.27
CA MET A 1 -16.41 0.56 -11.63
C MET A 1 -17.28 1.80 -11.81
N SER A 2 -17.62 2.13 -13.05
CA SER A 2 -18.40 3.33 -13.39
C SER A 2 -19.68 2.96 -14.13
N LEU A 3 -20.70 3.78 -13.97
CA LEU A 3 -22.01 3.66 -14.57
C LEU A 3 -22.11 4.57 -15.79
N TYR A 4 -22.43 3.99 -16.94
CA TYR A 4 -22.68 4.70 -18.20
C TYR A 4 -24.14 4.54 -18.63
N VAL A 5 -24.67 5.51 -19.36
CA VAL A 5 -26.00 5.44 -19.98
C VAL A 5 -25.84 5.37 -21.49
N TYR A 6 -26.45 4.36 -22.09
CA TYR A 6 -26.54 4.21 -23.54
C TYR A 6 -27.97 4.43 -23.98
N THR A 7 -28.22 5.37 -24.89
CA THR A 7 -29.56 5.62 -25.44
C THR A 7 -29.68 4.98 -26.82
N THR A 8 -30.58 4.00 -26.98
CA THR A 8 -30.75 3.34 -28.27
C THR A 8 -31.35 4.29 -29.32
N GLN A 9 -31.13 3.98 -30.60
CA GLN A 9 -31.74 4.72 -31.69
C GLN A 9 -33.28 4.73 -31.60
N GLN A 10 -33.89 3.62 -31.20
CA GLN A 10 -35.34 3.54 -31.06
C GLN A 10 -35.83 4.40 -29.88
N CYS A 11 -35.12 4.41 -28.75
CA CYS A 11 -35.43 5.30 -27.63
C CYS A 11 -35.36 6.77 -28.05
N ALA A 12 -34.34 7.16 -28.82
CA ALA A 12 -34.21 8.53 -29.32
C ALA A 12 -35.36 8.92 -30.26
N LYS A 13 -35.78 8.02 -31.16
CA LYS A 13 -36.94 8.22 -32.04
C LYS A 13 -38.25 8.35 -31.26
N ASP A 14 -38.46 7.50 -30.27
CA ASP A 14 -39.65 7.56 -29.43
C ASP A 14 -39.69 8.85 -28.61
N ALA A 15 -38.55 9.27 -28.05
CA ALA A 15 -38.43 10.52 -27.30
C ALA A 15 -38.72 11.73 -28.20
N ALA A 16 -38.21 11.75 -29.44
CA ALA A 16 -38.50 12.80 -30.41
C ALA A 16 -39.99 12.86 -30.77
N LYS A 17 -40.61 11.70 -31.04
CA LYS A 17 -42.05 11.61 -31.36
C LYS A 17 -42.95 12.16 -30.25
N GLN A 18 -42.52 12.04 -29.00
CA GLN A 18 -43.27 12.51 -27.83
C GLN A 18 -42.86 13.92 -27.36
N ASN A 19 -41.87 14.57 -28.00
CA ASN A 19 -41.24 15.83 -27.53
C ASN A 19 -40.54 15.72 -26.16
N TYR A 20 -39.92 14.57 -25.86
CA TYR A 20 -39.18 14.29 -24.61
C TYR A 20 -37.65 14.18 -24.78
N THR A 21 -37.11 14.47 -25.97
CA THR A 21 -35.66 14.31 -26.26
C THR A 21 -34.77 14.96 -25.21
N LYS A 22 -35.02 16.24 -24.89
CA LYS A 22 -34.23 16.98 -23.89
C LYS A 22 -34.32 16.35 -22.50
N ILE A 23 -35.53 15.97 -22.08
CA ILE A 23 -35.78 15.36 -20.76
C ILE A 23 -35.05 14.02 -20.62
N VAL A 24 -35.06 13.19 -21.67
CA VAL A 24 -34.35 11.90 -21.67
C VAL A 24 -32.83 12.10 -21.64
N GLN A 25 -32.30 13.06 -22.38
CA GLN A 25 -30.88 13.40 -22.39
C GLN A 25 -30.40 13.97 -21.05
N ASP A 26 -31.17 14.89 -20.46
CA ASP A 26 -30.87 15.47 -19.15
C ASP A 26 -30.90 14.40 -18.07
N PHE A 27 -31.85 13.47 -18.14
CA PHE A 27 -31.90 12.34 -17.22
C PHE A 27 -30.73 11.36 -17.41
N ALA A 28 -30.28 11.10 -18.65
CA ALA A 28 -29.09 10.29 -18.90
C ALA A 28 -27.85 10.91 -18.25
N LYS A 29 -27.64 12.22 -18.45
CA LYS A 29 -26.54 12.98 -17.83
C LYS A 29 -26.62 12.94 -16.29
N GLU A 30 -27.81 13.08 -15.73
CA GLU A 30 -28.01 13.02 -14.28
C GLU A 30 -27.67 11.63 -13.70
N VAL A 31 -28.08 10.56 -14.37
CA VAL A 31 -27.79 9.18 -13.95
C VAL A 31 -26.28 8.91 -13.98
N GLU A 32 -25.58 9.40 -15.01
CA GLU A 32 -24.12 9.32 -15.08
C GLU A 32 -23.43 10.18 -14.02
N ALA A 33 -23.85 11.44 -13.84
CA ALA A 33 -23.24 12.32 -12.84
C ALA A 33 -23.43 11.80 -11.40
N SER A 34 -24.61 11.23 -11.11
CA SER A 34 -24.92 10.69 -9.79
C SER A 34 -24.38 9.28 -9.54
N GLN A 35 -23.97 8.56 -10.60
CA GLN A 35 -23.54 7.16 -10.56
C GLN A 35 -24.55 6.24 -9.84
N ARG A 36 -25.85 6.57 -9.89
CA ARG A 36 -26.93 5.87 -9.16
C ARG A 36 -28.06 5.43 -10.09
N SER A 37 -28.64 4.26 -9.80
CA SER A 37 -29.79 3.69 -10.53
C SER A 37 -31.08 3.67 -9.69
N ASP A 38 -31.08 4.30 -8.52
CA ASP A 38 -32.20 4.36 -7.57
C ASP A 38 -33.43 5.12 -8.10
N ARG A 39 -33.23 6.01 -9.07
CA ARG A 39 -34.30 6.75 -9.75
C ARG A 39 -35.14 5.91 -10.71
N PHE A 40 -34.76 4.66 -10.93
CA PHE A 40 -35.56 3.69 -11.67
C PHE A 40 -36.40 2.85 -10.72
N GLU A 41 -37.65 2.64 -11.09
CA GLU A 41 -38.47 1.61 -10.46
C GLU A 41 -38.19 0.25 -11.12
N PRO A 42 -38.19 -0.84 -10.34
CA PRO A 42 -38.25 -2.18 -10.90
C PRO A 42 -39.43 -2.31 -11.88
N PHE A 43 -39.16 -2.87 -13.04
CA PHE A 43 -40.14 -3.32 -14.02
C PHE A 43 -39.90 -4.82 -14.23
N PRO A 44 -40.84 -5.60 -14.80
CA PRO A 44 -40.62 -7.04 -14.98
C PRO A 44 -39.21 -7.36 -15.49
N PRO A 45 -38.43 -8.19 -14.76
CA PRO A 45 -37.02 -8.41 -15.06
C PRO A 45 -36.80 -8.81 -16.52
N PRO A 46 -35.70 -8.37 -17.16
CA PRO A 46 -34.55 -7.61 -16.61
C PRO A 46 -34.71 -6.07 -16.64
N HIS A 47 -35.93 -5.55 -16.76
CA HIS A 47 -36.13 -4.14 -17.11
C HIS A 47 -36.29 -3.20 -15.92
N LEU A 48 -36.01 -1.93 -16.18
CA LEU A 48 -36.15 -0.79 -15.29
C LEU A 48 -37.12 0.22 -15.91
N LYS A 49 -37.83 0.99 -15.09
CA LYS A 49 -38.80 1.99 -15.57
C LYS A 49 -38.60 3.33 -14.86
N LYS A 50 -38.47 4.40 -15.64
CA LYS A 50 -38.57 5.78 -15.16
C LYS A 50 -39.91 6.38 -15.56
N ARG A 51 -40.57 7.03 -14.58
CA ARG A 51 -41.80 7.78 -14.80
C ARG A 51 -41.47 9.23 -15.08
N PHE A 52 -41.94 9.75 -16.20
CA PHE A 52 -41.98 11.18 -16.47
C PHE A 52 -43.42 11.71 -16.31
N GLU A 53 -43.55 13.03 -16.43
CA GLU A 53 -44.85 13.71 -16.48
C GLU A 53 -45.71 13.24 -17.66
N ARG A 54 -46.99 13.63 -17.68
CA ARG A 54 -47.94 13.35 -18.78
C ARG A 54 -48.06 11.87 -19.16
N GLN A 55 -47.90 10.99 -18.17
CA GLN A 55 -47.99 9.53 -18.31
C GLN A 55 -46.93 8.90 -19.24
N ILE A 56 -45.82 9.58 -19.50
CA ILE A 56 -44.71 9.02 -20.26
C ILE A 56 -43.85 8.10 -19.39
N ARG A 57 -43.37 7.01 -19.97
CA ARG A 57 -42.57 5.97 -19.33
C ARG A 57 -41.34 5.67 -20.17
N LEU A 58 -40.16 5.83 -19.59
CA LEU A 58 -38.91 5.34 -20.17
C LEU A 58 -38.64 3.95 -19.61
N ILE A 59 -38.36 3.01 -20.51
CA ILE A 59 -37.95 1.66 -20.18
C ILE A 59 -36.47 1.52 -20.45
N ALA A 60 -35.74 0.97 -19.49
CA ALA A 60 -34.31 0.73 -19.57
C ALA A 60 -33.97 -0.70 -19.19
N SER A 61 -32.75 -1.13 -19.48
CA SER A 61 -32.16 -2.39 -19.01
C SER A 61 -30.82 -2.09 -18.36
N LYS A 62 -30.43 -2.91 -17.37
CA LYS A 62 -29.12 -2.83 -16.74
C LYS A 62 -28.28 -4.01 -17.21
N ARG A 63 -27.10 -3.74 -17.76
CA ARG A 63 -26.16 -4.76 -18.22
C ARG A 63 -24.78 -4.51 -17.64
N GLN A 64 -24.09 -5.60 -17.27
CA GLN A 64 -22.68 -5.57 -16.91
C GLN A 64 -21.85 -5.77 -18.18
N VAL A 65 -20.92 -4.87 -18.45
CA VAL A 65 -20.04 -4.91 -19.62
C VAL A 65 -18.62 -4.66 -19.12
N GLY A 66 -17.82 -5.73 -19.04
CA GLY A 66 -16.53 -5.70 -18.34
C GLY A 66 -16.68 -5.30 -16.87
N GLU A 67 -15.86 -4.35 -16.42
CA GLU A 67 -15.91 -3.80 -15.06
C GLU A 67 -16.93 -2.66 -14.88
N HIS A 68 -17.64 -2.30 -15.94
CA HIS A 68 -18.59 -1.19 -15.95
C HIS A 68 -20.04 -1.68 -15.98
N THR A 69 -20.93 -0.83 -15.49
CA THR A 69 -22.37 -1.05 -15.59
C THR A 69 -22.93 -0.09 -16.63
N VAL A 70 -23.69 -0.60 -17.59
CA VAL A 70 -24.39 0.21 -18.59
C VAL A 70 -25.89 0.16 -18.35
N ILE A 71 -26.51 1.32 -18.17
CA ILE A 71 -27.96 1.48 -18.22
C ILE A 71 -28.36 1.83 -19.65
N ILE A 72 -29.06 0.91 -20.28
CA ILE A 72 -29.47 1.02 -21.67
C ILE A 72 -30.90 1.55 -21.70
N PHE A 73 -31.11 2.76 -22.20
CA PHE A 73 -32.45 3.31 -22.43
C PHE A 73 -33.01 2.69 -23.71
N LEU A 74 -34.01 1.82 -23.53
CA LEU A 74 -34.54 0.98 -24.61
C LEU A 74 -35.60 1.71 -25.42
N ARG A 75 -36.66 2.21 -24.77
CA ARG A 75 -37.82 2.84 -25.45
C ARG A 75 -38.55 3.83 -24.54
N VAL A 76 -39.31 4.74 -25.17
CA VAL A 76 -40.21 5.68 -24.50
C VAL A 76 -41.66 5.37 -24.91
N PHE A 77 -42.53 5.20 -23.92
CA PHE A 77 -43.93 4.83 -24.14
C PHE A 77 -44.90 5.80 -23.47
N VAL A 78 -46.11 5.89 -24.03
CA VAL A 78 -47.29 6.46 -23.36
C VAL A 78 -47.98 5.35 -22.58
N ARG A 79 -48.26 5.55 -21.29
CA ARG A 79 -48.81 4.52 -20.39
C ARG A 79 -50.07 3.82 -20.91
N SER A 80 -50.98 4.54 -21.56
CA SER A 80 -52.24 4.00 -22.09
C SER A 80 -52.12 3.45 -23.51
N GLY A 81 -50.95 3.59 -24.14
CA GLY A 81 -50.70 3.21 -25.53
C GLY A 81 -50.72 1.69 -25.75
N PRO A 82 -51.10 1.23 -26.94
CA PRO A 82 -51.15 -0.20 -27.28
C PRO A 82 -49.75 -0.84 -27.19
N GLU A 83 -48.70 -0.13 -27.61
CA GLU A 83 -47.31 -0.61 -27.57
C GLU A 83 -46.82 -0.85 -26.12
N TYR A 84 -47.21 -0.01 -25.16
CA TYR A 84 -46.85 -0.19 -23.75
C TYR A 84 -47.53 -1.43 -23.14
N LYS A 85 -48.80 -1.65 -23.47
CA LYS A 85 -49.54 -2.84 -23.05
C LYS A 85 -48.92 -4.10 -23.65
N GLN A 86 -48.65 -4.07 -24.96
CA GLN A 86 -47.98 -5.18 -25.67
C GLN A 86 -46.60 -5.48 -25.08
N PHE A 87 -45.80 -4.46 -24.74
CA PHE A 87 -44.50 -4.63 -24.07
C PHE A 87 -44.65 -5.33 -22.72
N LYS A 88 -45.67 -4.95 -21.94
CA LYS A 88 -45.97 -5.54 -20.62
C LYS A 88 -46.41 -7.01 -20.74
N ASP A 89 -47.19 -7.34 -21.77
CA ASP A 89 -47.86 -8.64 -21.89
C ASP A 89 -47.00 -9.70 -22.62
N THR A 90 -46.21 -9.30 -23.63
CA THR A 90 -45.46 -10.24 -24.49
C THR A 90 -43.98 -10.39 -24.16
N LYS A 91 -43.52 -9.85 -23.02
CA LYS A 91 -42.12 -9.90 -22.56
C LYS A 91 -41.13 -9.50 -23.67
N TRP A 92 -41.22 -8.26 -24.16
CA TRP A 92 -40.25 -7.57 -25.03
C TRP A 92 -40.06 -8.09 -26.48
N LYS A 93 -40.08 -9.41 -26.74
CA LYS A 93 -39.67 -9.99 -28.04
C LYS A 93 -40.53 -9.62 -29.25
N ASN A 94 -41.78 -9.22 -29.04
CA ASN A 94 -42.75 -8.98 -30.11
C ASN A 94 -43.09 -7.50 -30.31
N VAL A 95 -42.27 -6.58 -29.79
CA VAL A 95 -42.53 -5.14 -29.90
C VAL A 95 -41.84 -4.59 -31.16
N PRO A 96 -42.54 -3.83 -32.02
CA PRO A 96 -41.93 -3.27 -33.23
C PRO A 96 -40.66 -2.46 -32.93
N GLY A 97 -39.61 -2.67 -33.74
CA GLY A 97 -38.31 -1.99 -33.61
C GLY A 97 -37.29 -2.71 -32.73
N VAL A 98 -37.61 -3.90 -32.21
CA VAL A 98 -36.71 -4.75 -31.41
C VAL A 98 -35.72 -5.54 -32.27
N ASP A 99 -36.09 -5.91 -33.50
CA ASP A 99 -35.29 -6.78 -34.39
C ASP A 99 -33.90 -6.21 -34.74
N LYS A 100 -33.70 -4.90 -34.62
CA LYS A 100 -32.40 -4.23 -34.84
C LYS A 100 -31.67 -3.86 -33.55
N MET A 101 -32.34 -4.02 -32.41
CA MET A 101 -31.81 -3.62 -31.11
C MET A 101 -30.82 -4.65 -30.57
N GLU A 102 -30.95 -5.94 -30.93
CA GLU A 102 -29.97 -6.97 -30.53
C GLU A 102 -28.58 -6.71 -31.12
N GLU A 103 -28.48 -6.30 -32.39
CA GLU A 103 -27.20 -5.92 -33.02
C GLU A 103 -26.62 -4.62 -32.43
N GLU A 104 -27.48 -3.66 -32.08
CA GLU A 104 -27.08 -2.41 -31.43
C GLU A 104 -26.53 -2.64 -30.02
N LEU A 105 -27.11 -3.60 -29.30
CA LEU A 105 -26.76 -3.95 -27.92
C LEU A 105 -25.76 -5.12 -27.83
N ALA A 106 -25.08 -5.46 -28.92
CA ALA A 106 -23.96 -6.41 -28.88
C ALA A 106 -22.85 -5.88 -27.95
N ASP A 107 -22.27 -6.77 -27.12
CA ASP A 107 -21.29 -6.37 -26.09
C ASP A 107 -20.11 -5.59 -26.67
N GLY A 108 -19.62 -5.98 -27.86
CA GLY A 108 -18.54 -5.27 -28.55
C GLY A 108 -18.86 -3.82 -28.88
N ARG A 109 -20.12 -3.48 -29.20
CA ARG A 109 -20.53 -2.07 -29.45
C ARG A 109 -20.66 -1.29 -28.15
N LEU A 110 -21.15 -1.91 -27.09
CA LEU A 110 -21.24 -1.27 -25.77
C LEU A 110 -19.84 -1.02 -25.20
N LEU A 111 -18.89 -1.94 -25.39
CA LEU A 111 -17.48 -1.75 -25.03
C LEU A 111 -16.86 -0.58 -25.80
N ALA A 112 -16.97 -0.57 -27.13
CA ALA A 112 -16.45 0.54 -27.95
C ALA A 112 -17.08 1.90 -27.56
N TYR A 113 -18.36 1.91 -27.16
CA TYR A 113 -19.02 3.10 -26.65
C TYR A 113 -18.42 3.57 -25.31
N ILE A 114 -18.15 2.66 -24.38
CA ILE A 114 -17.51 2.98 -23.10
C ILE A 114 -16.10 3.54 -23.35
N GLU A 115 -15.30 2.85 -24.16
CA GLU A 115 -13.93 3.25 -24.49
C GLU A 115 -13.88 4.65 -25.12
N SER A 116 -14.83 4.97 -26.00
CA SER A 116 -14.92 6.32 -26.62
C SER A 116 -15.20 7.46 -25.64
N ARG A 117 -15.61 7.13 -24.41
CA ARG A 117 -16.00 8.08 -23.36
C ARG A 117 -15.08 8.07 -22.15
N GLN A 118 -14.07 7.20 -22.15
CA GLN A 118 -12.97 7.31 -21.22
C GLN A 118 -12.00 8.35 -21.77
N ASP A 119 -11.50 9.22 -20.89
CA ASP A 119 -10.34 10.04 -21.26
C ASP A 119 -9.21 9.10 -21.67
N PRO A 120 -8.45 9.42 -22.75
CA PRO A 120 -7.27 8.65 -23.07
C PRO A 120 -6.39 8.60 -21.81
N PRO A 121 -5.79 7.44 -21.49
CA PRO A 121 -4.90 7.35 -20.36
C PRO A 121 -3.86 8.48 -20.46
N PRO A 122 -3.52 9.15 -19.36
CA PRO A 122 -2.53 10.21 -19.40
C PRO A 122 -1.26 9.65 -20.07
N PRO A 123 -0.57 10.46 -20.90
CA PRO A 123 0.66 10.01 -21.52
C PRO A 123 1.61 9.55 -20.41
N PRO A 124 2.35 8.45 -20.63
CA PRO A 124 3.34 8.02 -19.66
C PRO A 124 4.32 9.18 -19.39
N PRO A 125 4.81 9.33 -18.15
CA PRO A 125 5.82 10.33 -17.84
C PRO A 125 7.03 10.13 -18.77
N ALA A 126 7.71 11.23 -19.11
CA ALA A 126 8.93 11.17 -19.89
C ALA A 126 9.97 10.30 -19.16
N ALA A 127 10.75 9.53 -19.92
CA ALA A 127 11.88 8.82 -19.36
C ALA A 127 12.87 9.84 -18.76
N PRO A 128 13.52 9.52 -17.62
CA PRO A 128 14.52 10.39 -17.05
C PRO A 128 15.65 10.64 -18.06
N ASN A 129 16.18 11.86 -18.06
CA ASN A 129 17.41 12.18 -18.80
C ASN A 129 18.64 11.56 -18.10
N GLU A 130 19.82 11.63 -18.72
CA GLU A 130 21.04 11.00 -18.16
C GLU A 130 21.42 11.52 -16.77
N GLU A 131 21.19 12.81 -16.47
CA GLU A 131 21.45 13.38 -15.14
C GLU A 131 20.43 12.90 -14.10
N GLU A 132 19.15 12.81 -14.49
CA GLU A 132 18.07 12.29 -13.64
C GLU A 132 18.25 10.80 -13.35
N ASP A 133 18.60 10.01 -14.38
CA ASP A 133 18.88 8.58 -14.26
C ASP A 133 20.11 8.35 -13.37
N SER A 134 21.17 9.13 -13.59
CA SER A 134 22.35 9.10 -12.74
C SER A 134 22.02 9.47 -11.29
N TYR A 135 21.24 10.52 -11.04
CA TYR A 135 20.83 10.89 -9.69
C TYR A 135 20.02 9.76 -9.01
N LEU A 136 19.01 9.21 -9.70
CA LEU A 136 18.13 8.18 -9.16
C LEU A 136 18.85 6.88 -8.84
N HIS A 137 19.83 6.50 -9.65
CA HIS A 137 20.47 5.19 -9.56
C HIS A 137 21.89 5.20 -8.96
N SER A 138 22.57 6.36 -8.91
CA SER A 138 23.90 6.45 -8.31
C SER A 138 23.88 6.43 -6.79
N ALA A 139 22.90 7.09 -6.15
CA ALA A 139 22.76 7.08 -4.70
C ALA A 139 22.48 5.69 -4.12
N LEU A 140 21.73 4.90 -4.87
CA LEU A 140 21.25 3.58 -4.47
C LEU A 140 22.11 2.46 -5.08
N ALA A 141 23.30 2.79 -5.59
CA ALA A 141 24.27 1.84 -6.12
C ALA A 141 24.52 0.71 -5.09
N PRO A 142 24.93 -0.50 -5.53
CA PRO A 142 24.84 -1.71 -4.73
C PRO A 142 25.89 -1.72 -3.60
N ALA A 143 25.63 -0.95 -2.55
CA ALA A 143 26.04 -1.30 -1.21
C ALA A 143 25.36 -2.64 -0.92
N ALA A 144 26.16 -3.67 -0.65
CA ALA A 144 25.65 -5.00 -0.33
C ALA A 144 24.58 -4.84 0.76
N ASN A 145 23.33 -5.24 0.49
CA ASN A 145 22.13 -5.32 1.34
C ASN A 145 22.07 -4.30 2.50
N ILE A 146 20.95 -3.58 2.70
CA ILE A 146 20.80 -2.68 3.87
C ILE A 146 21.33 -3.32 5.16
N TYR A 147 21.20 -4.64 5.34
CA TYR A 147 21.70 -5.38 6.51
C TYR A 147 23.06 -6.08 6.38
N HIS A 148 23.74 -6.06 5.23
CA HIS A 148 25.12 -6.54 5.10
C HIS A 148 26.14 -5.51 5.58
N ASP A 149 25.75 -4.24 5.69
CA ASP A 149 26.53 -3.21 6.37
C ASP A 149 26.45 -3.37 7.91
N SER A 150 27.22 -2.60 8.67
CA SER A 150 27.29 -2.66 10.14
C SER A 150 25.94 -2.38 10.85
N HIS A 151 25.27 -3.38 11.46
CA HIS A 151 23.93 -3.19 12.08
C HIS A 151 23.89 -3.39 13.60
N LEU A 152 23.18 -2.49 14.29
CA LEU A 152 22.83 -2.60 15.70
C LEU A 152 21.35 -2.90 15.84
N CYS A 153 21.03 -4.06 16.41
CA CYS A 153 19.66 -4.54 16.62
C CYS A 153 19.30 -4.48 18.11
N GLU A 154 18.28 -3.72 18.47
CA GLU A 154 17.76 -3.65 19.84
C GLU A 154 16.55 -4.56 19.97
N THR A 155 16.57 -5.50 20.91
CA THR A 155 15.37 -6.32 21.19
C THR A 155 14.31 -5.55 21.96
N HIS A 156 13.09 -6.09 22.00
CA HIS A 156 12.03 -5.57 22.89
C HIS A 156 12.47 -5.46 24.36
N LEU A 157 13.22 -6.46 24.87
CA LEU A 157 13.69 -6.45 26.25
C LEU A 157 14.70 -5.32 26.51
N TRP A 158 15.51 -4.98 25.52
CA TRP A 158 16.39 -3.81 25.56
C TRP A 158 15.57 -2.53 25.68
N VAL A 159 14.67 -2.28 24.72
CA VAL A 159 13.88 -1.04 24.65
C VAL A 159 13.05 -0.82 25.91
N GLU A 160 12.40 -1.87 26.42
CA GLU A 160 11.61 -1.79 27.66
C GLU A 160 12.45 -1.43 28.89
N ARG A 161 13.68 -1.95 28.98
CA ARG A 161 14.54 -1.74 30.15
C ARG A 161 15.32 -0.45 30.08
N ILE A 162 15.89 -0.11 28.92
CA ILE A 162 16.72 1.08 28.77
C ILE A 162 15.93 2.37 29.09
N GLN A 163 14.60 2.33 28.96
CA GLN A 163 13.69 3.41 29.33
C GLN A 163 13.42 3.54 30.84
N GLN A 164 13.63 2.47 31.61
CA GLN A 164 13.44 2.51 33.05
C GLN A 164 14.38 3.56 33.67
N ARG A 165 13.89 4.30 34.66
CA ARG A 165 14.59 5.45 35.27
C ARG A 165 16.02 5.14 35.70
N GLU A 166 16.26 3.90 36.11
CA GLU A 166 17.59 3.39 36.49
C GLU A 166 18.61 3.46 35.35
N PHE A 167 18.19 3.20 34.12
CA PHE A 167 19.04 3.19 32.93
C PHE A 167 18.92 4.48 32.11
N SER A 168 17.70 5.02 31.95
CA SER A 168 17.46 6.21 31.13
C SER A 168 18.12 7.48 31.68
N SER A 169 18.38 7.54 32.98
CA SER A 169 19.16 8.63 33.59
C SER A 169 20.67 8.55 33.31
N ARG A 170 21.13 7.48 32.67
CA ARG A 170 22.55 7.13 32.46
C ARG A 170 22.84 6.68 31.03
N LEU A 171 22.03 7.06 30.04
CA LEU A 171 22.20 6.63 28.65
C LEU A 171 23.62 6.85 28.12
N SER A 172 24.24 7.98 28.44
CA SER A 172 25.63 8.28 28.01
C SER A 172 26.66 7.25 28.50
N ALA A 173 26.42 6.58 29.64
CA ALA A 173 27.31 5.53 30.13
C ALA A 173 27.29 4.27 29.26
N PHE A 174 26.25 4.09 28.44
CA PHE A 174 26.09 2.93 27.56
C PHE A 174 26.71 3.12 26.16
N VAL A 175 27.09 4.33 25.76
CA VAL A 175 27.68 4.60 24.43
C VAL A 175 28.98 3.82 24.23
N ALA A 176 29.95 3.99 25.14
CA ALA A 176 31.23 3.28 25.08
C ALA A 176 31.09 1.75 25.06
N PRO A 177 30.34 1.10 25.99
CA PRO A 177 30.20 -0.36 25.95
C PRO A 177 29.41 -0.85 24.73
N ILE A 178 28.51 -0.05 24.13
CA ILE A 178 27.89 -0.40 22.83
C ILE A 178 28.96 -0.44 21.73
N LEU A 179 29.84 0.56 21.66
CA LEU A 179 30.93 0.55 20.69
C LEU A 179 31.87 -0.66 20.89
N ASP A 180 32.17 -1.03 22.14
CA ASP A 180 32.95 -2.23 22.44
C ASP A 180 32.28 -3.52 21.93
N THR A 181 30.95 -3.57 21.87
CA THR A 181 30.23 -4.75 21.34
C THR A 181 30.44 -4.95 19.83
N ILE A 182 30.72 -3.87 19.09
CA ILE A 182 30.94 -3.91 17.63
C ILE A 182 32.28 -4.58 17.34
N GLU A 183 33.29 -4.28 18.15
CA GLU A 183 34.66 -4.83 18.05
C GLU A 183 34.81 -6.21 18.70
N ALA A 184 33.77 -6.70 19.37
CA ALA A 184 33.80 -7.98 20.07
C ALA A 184 34.05 -9.15 19.11
N LYS A 185 34.88 -10.10 19.54
CA LYS A 185 35.23 -11.32 18.77
C LYS A 185 34.40 -12.54 19.18
N ASP A 186 33.71 -12.47 20.31
CA ASP A 186 32.91 -13.59 20.82
C ASP A 186 31.58 -13.69 20.06
N GLU A 187 31.35 -14.81 19.39
CA GLU A 187 30.14 -15.11 18.59
C GLU A 187 28.93 -15.53 19.45
N GLY A 188 29.17 -15.78 20.73
CA GLY A 188 28.17 -16.21 21.70
C GLY A 188 27.50 -15.06 22.45
N LEU A 189 26.72 -15.44 23.48
CA LEU A 189 26.21 -14.50 24.45
C LEU A 189 27.36 -13.92 25.29
N SER A 190 27.56 -12.61 25.18
CA SER A 190 28.66 -11.88 25.81
C SER A 190 28.15 -10.70 26.63
N GLU A 191 28.99 -10.20 27.53
CA GLU A 191 28.72 -8.99 28.31
C GLU A 191 29.74 -7.88 28.03
N ALA A 192 29.26 -6.64 27.95
CA ALA A 192 30.09 -5.44 27.92
C ALA A 192 29.74 -4.58 29.14
N ARG A 193 30.75 -4.14 29.89
CA ARG A 193 30.58 -3.36 31.13
C ARG A 193 30.85 -1.89 30.89
N CYS A 194 30.05 -1.02 31.51
CA CYS A 194 30.27 0.42 31.41
C CYS A 194 31.63 0.78 32.06
N PRO A 195 32.54 1.48 31.34
CA PRO A 195 33.87 1.80 31.86
C PRO A 195 33.84 2.63 33.15
N THR A 196 32.88 3.57 33.23
CA THR A 196 32.74 4.51 34.34
C THR A 196 32.00 3.94 35.55
N ASP A 197 31.19 2.90 35.37
CA ASP A 197 30.38 2.29 36.42
C ASP A 197 30.17 0.80 36.12
N LYS A 198 31.08 -0.04 36.63
CA LYS A 198 31.08 -1.50 36.36
C LYS A 198 29.83 -2.23 36.87
N ASP A 199 29.03 -1.58 37.72
CA ASP A 199 27.74 -2.12 38.13
C ASP A 199 26.79 -2.21 36.93
N PHE A 200 26.93 -1.37 35.91
CA PHE A 200 26.10 -1.39 34.72
C PHE A 200 26.77 -2.11 33.54
N GLY A 201 25.95 -2.79 32.73
CA GLY A 201 26.44 -3.49 31.56
C GLY A 201 25.34 -3.86 30.56
N ILE A 202 25.77 -4.48 29.48
CA ILE A 202 24.96 -4.88 28.33
C ILE A 202 25.18 -6.37 28.10
N LEU A 203 24.11 -7.12 27.94
CA LEU A 203 24.17 -8.44 27.32
C LEU A 203 23.91 -8.32 25.83
N PHE A 204 24.78 -8.91 25.03
CA PHE A 204 24.72 -8.83 23.58
C PHE A 204 25.17 -10.13 22.92
N ARG A 205 24.92 -10.22 21.62
CA ARG A 205 25.54 -11.23 20.73
C ARG A 205 26.08 -10.54 19.49
N ARG A 206 27.32 -10.88 19.11
CA ARG A 206 27.92 -10.47 17.85
C ARG A 206 27.72 -11.56 16.80
N ILE A 207 27.33 -11.17 15.59
CA ILE A 207 27.25 -12.03 14.41
C ILE A 207 28.25 -11.52 13.36
N PRO A 208 29.51 -11.98 13.37
CA PRO A 208 30.57 -11.44 12.52
C PRO A 208 30.25 -11.53 11.03
N GLU A 209 29.62 -12.61 10.57
CA GLU A 209 29.35 -12.89 9.15
C GLU A 209 28.46 -11.83 8.49
N SER A 210 27.54 -11.25 9.27
CA SER A 210 26.62 -10.21 8.81
C SER A 210 26.94 -8.84 9.41
N ASN A 211 28.13 -8.69 10.02
CA ASN A 211 28.55 -7.47 10.69
C ASN A 211 27.52 -6.87 11.68
N MET A 212 26.69 -7.73 12.28
CA MET A 212 25.57 -7.33 13.14
C MET A 212 25.88 -7.54 14.62
N VAL A 213 25.32 -6.66 15.46
CA VAL A 213 25.27 -6.75 16.92
C VAL A 213 23.82 -6.78 17.36
N ILE A 214 23.48 -7.71 18.25
CA ILE A 214 22.15 -7.78 18.88
C ILE A 214 22.29 -7.36 20.34
N LEU A 215 21.70 -6.23 20.71
CA LEU A 215 21.55 -5.76 22.08
C LEU A 215 20.33 -6.41 22.73
N LEU A 216 20.59 -7.31 23.68
CA LEU A 216 19.55 -8.13 24.30
C LEU A 216 18.94 -7.40 25.50
N THR A 217 19.77 -6.86 26.40
CA THR A 217 19.27 -6.14 27.58
C THR A 217 20.37 -5.34 28.28
N PRO A 218 20.07 -4.12 28.77
CA PRO A 218 20.91 -3.49 29.78
C PRO A 218 20.65 -4.15 31.15
N PHE A 219 21.64 -4.14 32.01
CA PHE A 219 21.51 -4.71 33.35
C PHE A 219 22.37 -3.97 34.37
N ARG A 220 22.04 -4.19 35.65
CA ARG A 220 22.80 -3.73 36.80
C ARG A 220 23.19 -4.89 37.70
N GLY A 221 24.41 -4.87 38.23
CA GLY A 221 25.00 -5.92 39.05
C GLY A 221 25.25 -7.19 38.24
N LYS A 222 24.47 -8.22 38.54
CA LYS A 222 24.61 -9.55 37.92
C LYS A 222 23.83 -9.62 36.60
N PRO A 223 24.44 -10.12 35.51
CA PRO A 223 23.77 -10.27 34.22
C PRO A 223 22.58 -11.26 34.33
N PRO A 224 21.40 -10.93 33.78
CA PRO A 224 20.20 -11.77 33.82
C PRO A 224 20.24 -12.88 32.74
N LEU A 225 21.28 -13.72 32.76
CA LEU A 225 21.54 -14.73 31.72
C LEU A 225 20.38 -15.72 31.52
N GLU A 226 19.79 -16.21 32.61
CA GLU A 226 18.69 -17.19 32.56
C GLU A 226 17.44 -16.63 31.87
N GLU A 227 17.09 -15.37 32.14
CA GLU A 227 15.94 -14.73 31.50
C GLU A 227 16.19 -14.51 30.01
N VAL A 228 17.40 -14.05 29.66
CA VAL A 228 17.80 -13.82 28.27
C VAL A 228 17.77 -15.15 27.50
N ARG A 229 18.29 -16.24 28.06
CA ARG A 229 18.22 -17.57 27.45
C ARG A 229 16.78 -18.07 27.33
N ALA A 230 15.94 -17.85 28.34
CA ALA A 230 14.53 -18.26 28.28
C ALA A 230 13.74 -17.53 27.18
N LYS A 231 14.03 -16.24 26.95
CA LYS A 231 13.32 -15.41 25.94
C LYS A 231 13.93 -15.52 24.54
N PHE A 232 15.24 -15.68 24.45
CA PHE A 232 16.01 -15.54 23.21
C PHE A 232 16.92 -16.75 22.93
N GLY A 233 16.68 -17.93 23.54
CA GLY A 233 17.55 -19.11 23.42
C GLY A 233 18.01 -19.42 21.99
N SER A 234 17.09 -19.39 21.02
CA SER A 234 17.40 -19.59 19.59
C SER A 234 18.38 -18.56 19.02
N LEU A 235 18.43 -17.36 19.60
CA LEU A 235 19.35 -16.27 19.25
C LEU A 235 20.62 -16.22 20.12
N VAL A 236 20.79 -17.02 21.17
CA VAL A 236 21.97 -16.92 22.07
C VAL A 236 22.74 -18.22 22.26
N ASP A 237 22.21 -19.36 21.83
CA ASP A 237 22.87 -20.64 21.96
C ASP A 237 23.93 -20.83 20.86
N ALA A 238 25.17 -21.15 21.26
CA ALA A 238 26.28 -21.32 20.33
C ALA A 238 26.06 -22.57 19.45
N GLY A 239 26.30 -22.44 18.14
CA GLY A 239 26.22 -23.55 17.18
C GLY A 239 24.85 -23.78 16.54
N THR A 240 23.84 -22.96 16.83
CA THR A 240 22.66 -22.87 15.96
C THR A 240 23.01 -22.08 14.70
N PRO A 241 22.63 -22.55 13.50
CA PRO A 241 22.74 -21.76 12.28
C PRO A 241 22.04 -20.42 12.49
N PHE A 242 22.79 -19.33 12.32
CA PHE A 242 22.24 -18.00 12.46
C PHE A 242 21.37 -17.70 11.23
N GLU A 243 20.06 -17.62 11.44
CA GLU A 243 19.13 -17.14 10.43
C GLU A 243 18.88 -15.65 10.68
N HIS A 244 19.37 -14.82 9.78
CA HIS A 244 19.28 -13.35 9.84
C HIS A 244 17.85 -12.85 10.09
N GLU A 245 16.87 -13.51 9.47
CA GLU A 245 15.45 -13.26 9.66
C GLU A 245 14.99 -13.42 11.12
N GLN A 246 15.49 -14.42 11.85
CA GLN A 246 15.10 -14.63 13.24
C GLN A 246 15.58 -13.48 14.15
N ALA A 247 16.72 -12.87 13.85
CA ALA A 247 17.21 -11.72 14.61
C ALA A 247 16.34 -10.48 14.38
N LEU A 248 16.00 -10.20 13.13
CA LEU A 248 15.14 -9.07 12.78
C LEU A 248 13.71 -9.22 13.32
N GLN A 249 13.15 -10.44 13.29
CA GLN A 249 11.84 -10.71 13.89
C GLN A 249 11.79 -10.47 15.41
N LYS A 250 12.93 -10.52 16.10
CA LYS A 250 13.04 -10.29 17.55
C LYS A 250 13.55 -8.89 17.89
N ALA A 251 14.06 -8.16 16.91
CA ALA A 251 14.47 -6.78 17.04
C ALA A 251 13.24 -5.86 17.03
N LYS A 252 13.23 -4.91 17.95
CA LYS A 252 12.31 -3.77 17.94
C LYS A 252 12.88 -2.61 17.11
N ARG A 253 14.19 -2.48 17.06
CA ARG A 253 14.90 -1.46 16.26
C ARG A 253 16.13 -2.08 15.61
N ALA A 254 16.42 -1.65 14.39
CA ALA A 254 17.65 -1.98 13.69
C ALA A 254 18.14 -0.73 12.95
N TYR A 255 19.40 -0.37 13.11
CA TYR A 255 19.98 0.81 12.47
C TYR A 255 21.51 0.66 12.34
N SER A 256 22.15 1.50 11.52
CA SER A 256 23.60 1.48 11.33
C SER A 256 24.34 1.77 12.65
N HIS A 257 25.49 1.12 12.86
CA HIS A 257 26.40 1.43 13.98
C HIS A 257 26.74 2.92 14.06
N ASP A 258 26.81 3.60 12.92
CA ASP A 258 27.18 5.02 12.85
C ASP A 258 26.21 5.93 13.60
N LEU A 259 24.96 5.50 13.79
CA LEU A 259 23.97 6.27 14.55
C LEU A 259 24.40 6.48 16.00
N ILE A 260 25.17 5.54 16.58
CA ILE A 260 25.71 5.65 17.94
C ILE A 260 26.73 6.78 18.05
N LEU A 261 27.41 7.13 16.96
CA LEU A 261 28.38 8.24 16.94
C LEU A 261 27.69 9.61 17.10
N ASN A 262 26.39 9.68 16.80
CA ASN A 262 25.55 10.83 17.12
C ASN A 262 24.74 10.56 18.40
N GLU A 263 25.37 10.82 19.54
CA GLU A 263 24.78 10.53 20.86
C GLU A 263 23.41 11.18 21.06
N ASP A 264 23.22 12.43 20.63
CA ASP A 264 21.96 13.15 20.78
C ASP A 264 20.82 12.46 19.99
N ALA A 265 21.09 12.09 18.74
CA ALA A 265 20.13 11.35 17.91
C ALA A 265 19.80 9.99 18.54
N TRP A 266 20.82 9.27 19.03
CA TRP A 266 20.61 8.00 19.71
C TRP A 266 19.80 8.16 21.01
N PHE A 267 20.06 9.20 21.81
CA PHE A 267 19.29 9.47 23.03
C PHE A 267 17.83 9.75 22.72
N ASP A 268 17.54 10.49 21.66
CA ASP A 268 16.17 10.79 21.25
C ASP A 268 15.43 9.52 20.81
N ILE A 269 16.12 8.60 20.13
CA ILE A 269 15.61 7.26 19.82
C ILE A 269 15.28 6.47 21.09
N GLN A 270 16.17 6.49 22.10
CA GLN A 270 15.91 5.75 23.34
C GLN A 270 14.72 6.31 24.13
N LYS A 271 14.45 7.61 24.03
CA LYS A 271 13.31 8.27 24.68
C LYS A 271 11.98 8.00 23.98
N ASP A 272 11.99 7.76 22.67
CA ASP A 272 10.79 7.32 21.95
C ASP A 272 10.44 5.89 22.38
N SER A 273 9.20 5.59 22.72
CA SER A 273 8.72 4.23 23.06
C SER A 273 7.91 3.57 21.95
N GLU A 274 7.42 4.37 21.00
CA GLU A 274 6.52 3.90 19.93
C GLU A 274 7.30 3.61 18.64
N GLY A 275 8.38 4.37 18.40
CA GLY A 275 9.26 4.23 17.23
C GLY A 275 9.81 2.82 17.03
N SER A 276 9.33 2.18 15.97
CA SER A 276 9.90 0.95 15.39
C SER A 276 10.77 1.35 14.21
N MET A 277 12.07 1.10 14.32
CA MET A 277 13.03 1.34 13.22
C MET A 277 13.60 0.04 12.67
N ALA A 278 13.20 -1.11 13.20
CA ALA A 278 13.50 -2.37 12.53
C ALA A 278 12.62 -2.46 11.28
N LEU A 279 13.23 -2.58 10.11
CA LEU A 279 12.50 -2.87 8.88
C LEU A 279 12.15 -4.37 8.89
N SER A 280 10.88 -4.67 8.66
CA SER A 280 10.44 -6.02 8.33
C SER A 280 11.03 -6.48 7.00
N LEU A 281 11.08 -7.79 6.75
CA LEU A 281 11.60 -8.34 5.50
C LEU A 281 10.92 -7.75 4.25
N GLU A 282 9.61 -7.55 4.28
CA GLU A 282 8.87 -6.92 3.18
C GLU A 282 9.39 -5.49 2.92
N GLU A 283 9.70 -4.74 3.97
CA GLU A 283 10.24 -3.37 3.84
C GLU A 283 11.69 -3.38 3.34
N VAL A 284 12.49 -4.38 3.74
CA VAL A 284 13.84 -4.61 3.18
C VAL A 284 13.76 -4.92 1.70
N GLU A 285 12.89 -5.85 1.29
CA GLU A 285 12.70 -6.23 -0.11
C GLU A 285 12.26 -5.03 -0.96
N VAL A 286 11.38 -4.18 -0.45
CA VAL A 286 10.98 -2.94 -1.13
C VAL A 286 12.17 -1.99 -1.29
N LEU A 287 13.00 -1.82 -0.26
CA LEU A 287 14.19 -0.97 -0.34
C LEU A 287 15.24 -1.54 -1.31
N GLU A 288 15.51 -2.85 -1.26
CA GLU A 288 16.41 -3.53 -2.18
C GLU A 288 15.90 -3.47 -3.63
N SER A 289 14.58 -3.54 -3.84
CA SER A 289 14.00 -3.35 -5.18
C SER A 289 14.27 -1.94 -5.73
N ALA A 290 14.31 -0.92 -4.87
CA ALA A 290 14.66 0.45 -5.27
C ALA A 290 16.14 0.60 -5.65
N ARG A 291 17.00 -0.25 -5.09
CA ARG A 291 18.45 -0.32 -5.35
C ARG A 291 18.82 -1.12 -6.60
N ASP A 292 17.85 -1.64 -7.37
CA ASP A 292 18.13 -2.39 -8.58
C ASP A 292 18.79 -1.50 -9.66
N SER A 293 20.09 -1.71 -9.83
CA SER A 293 20.96 -1.07 -10.82
C SER A 293 20.56 -1.31 -12.29
N GLN A 294 19.61 -2.22 -12.58
CA GLN A 294 19.09 -2.45 -13.93
C GLN A 294 18.00 -1.46 -14.36
N GLY A 295 17.78 -0.38 -13.59
CA GLY A 295 16.79 0.66 -13.92
C GLY A 295 15.34 0.25 -13.62
N HIS A 296 15.14 -0.79 -12.82
CA HIS A 296 13.81 -1.27 -12.42
C HIS A 296 13.33 -0.73 -11.06
N GLY A 297 14.21 -0.07 -10.30
CA GLY A 297 13.86 0.46 -8.98
C GLY A 297 12.90 1.66 -9.01
N PHE A 298 12.82 2.37 -10.14
CA PHE A 298 11.91 3.50 -10.32
C PHE A 298 11.04 3.37 -11.57
N PRO A 299 9.79 3.87 -11.53
CA PRO A 299 9.12 4.48 -10.38
C PRO A 299 8.77 3.45 -9.27
N LEU A 300 9.11 3.78 -8.03
CA LEU A 300 8.85 2.92 -6.86
C LEU A 300 7.42 3.12 -6.35
N PHE A 301 6.62 2.07 -6.37
CA PHE A 301 5.25 2.08 -5.84
C PHE A 301 5.19 1.35 -4.50
N ILE A 302 5.11 2.11 -3.40
CA ILE A 302 4.97 1.54 -2.05
C ILE A 302 3.48 1.50 -1.66
N ASN A 303 2.86 0.34 -1.82
CA ASN A 303 1.48 0.09 -1.40
C ASN A 303 1.43 -0.53 0.00
N GLY A 304 0.60 0.01 0.90
CA GLY A 304 0.42 -0.59 2.22
C GLY A 304 -0.67 0.10 3.05
N ARG A 305 -1.25 -0.62 4.02
CA ARG A 305 -2.28 -0.07 4.94
C ARG A 305 -1.67 0.98 5.88
N ALA A 306 -2.50 1.77 6.55
CA ALA A 306 -2.00 2.69 7.57
C ALA A 306 -1.20 1.92 8.64
N GLY A 307 -0.02 2.43 9.01
CA GLY A 307 0.89 1.77 9.96
C GLY A 307 1.87 0.74 9.36
N SER A 308 1.88 0.52 8.05
CA SER A 308 2.78 -0.43 7.37
C SER A 308 4.22 0.09 7.12
N GLY A 309 4.69 1.06 7.91
CA GLY A 309 6.06 1.62 7.82
C GLY A 309 6.48 2.29 6.50
N LYS A 310 5.54 2.70 5.63
CA LYS A 310 5.84 3.48 4.40
C LYS A 310 6.70 4.72 4.65
N SER A 311 6.40 5.46 5.72
CA SER A 311 7.19 6.65 6.09
C SER A 311 8.61 6.28 6.48
N THR A 312 8.80 5.13 7.14
CA THR A 312 10.11 4.60 7.51
C THR A 312 10.91 4.28 6.24
N ILE A 313 10.34 3.52 5.29
CA ILE A 313 11.01 3.25 4.00
C ILE A 313 11.46 4.54 3.30
N LEU A 314 10.59 5.55 3.24
CA LEU A 314 10.93 6.84 2.62
C LEU A 314 12.06 7.57 3.35
N GLN A 315 12.11 7.48 4.68
CA GLN A 315 13.21 8.06 5.48
C GLN A 315 14.54 7.35 5.20
N TYR A 316 14.54 6.01 5.05
CA TYR A 316 15.74 5.26 4.68
C TYR A 316 16.23 5.66 3.28
N LEU A 317 15.34 5.63 2.27
CA LEU A 317 15.69 6.07 0.92
C LEU A 317 16.26 7.50 0.94
N PHE A 318 15.54 8.43 1.57
CA PHE A 318 15.99 9.82 1.64
C PHE A 318 17.37 9.96 2.31
N SER A 319 17.63 9.21 3.38
CA SER A 319 18.91 9.24 4.07
C SER A 319 20.05 8.73 3.19
N GLU A 320 19.82 7.72 2.34
CA GLU A 320 20.81 7.23 1.37
C GLU A 320 21.12 8.29 0.30
N TYR A 321 20.10 8.96 -0.22
CA TYR A 321 20.31 10.09 -1.14
C TYR A 321 21.10 11.23 -0.49
N LEU A 322 20.81 11.56 0.76
CA LEU A 322 21.59 12.56 1.49
C LEU A 322 23.05 12.12 1.66
N TYR A 323 23.28 10.89 2.13
CA TYR A 323 24.63 10.36 2.35
C TYR A 323 25.47 10.36 1.07
N HIS A 324 24.86 10.02 -0.07
CA HIS A 324 25.60 9.93 -1.32
C HIS A 324 25.83 11.29 -2.01
N HIS A 325 24.96 12.27 -1.76
CA HIS A 325 25.00 13.55 -2.49
C HIS A 325 25.33 14.79 -1.66
N LEU A 326 25.42 14.70 -0.32
CA LEU A 326 25.82 15.79 0.58
C LEU A 326 27.07 15.43 1.39
#